data_AF-A0A372Q7I3-F1
#
_entry.id   AF-A0A372Q7I3-F1
#
_cell.length_a   1.000
_cell.length_b   1.000
_cell.length_c   1.000
_cell.angle_alpha   90.00
_cell.angle_beta   90.00
_cell.angle_gamma   90.00
#
_symmetry.space_group_name_H-M   'P 1'
#
loop_
_entity.id
_entity.type
_entity.pdbx_description
1 polymer ?
#
loop_
_entity_poly.entity_id
_entity_poly.type
_entity_poly.pdbx_seq_one_letter_code
_entity_poly.pdbx_strand_id
1 'polypeptide(L)' 'LPDIKTRWNSTEIMIERALKLRQALHNFTSADRDLKHYLFSDNEWKLIEEIHSLMQVCKL' A
#
# COMPACT_ATOMS: atom_id res chain seq x y z
N LEU A 1 -28.43 -4.81 2.58
CA LEU A 1 -27.27 -5.73 2.60
C LEU A 1 -26.40 -5.31 3.78
N PRO A 2 -26.09 -6.20 4.74
CA PRO A 2 -25.28 -5.84 5.90
C PRO A 2 -23.85 -5.49 5.48
N ASP A 3 -23.22 -4.61 6.25
CA ASP A 3 -21.86 -4.16 6.00
C ASP A 3 -20.86 -5.32 6.14
N ILE A 4 -20.20 -5.66 5.02
CA ILE A 4 -19.14 -6.67 5.04
C ILE A 4 -17.85 -5.93 5.33
N LYS A 5 -17.26 -6.16 6.50
CA LYS A 5 -16.03 -5.50 6.98
C LYS A 5 -14.95 -5.37 5.92
N THR A 6 -14.76 -6.37 5.06
CA THR A 6 -13.72 -6.42 4.02
C THR A 6 -14.06 -5.68 2.71
N ARG A 7 -15.32 -5.30 2.49
CA ARG A 7 -15.75 -4.69 1.22
C ARG A 7 -15.40 -3.20 1.15
N TRP A 8 -15.41 -2.49 2.28
CA TRP A 8 -15.18 -1.04 2.31
C TRP A 8 -13.73 -0.65 2.66
N ASN A 9 -12.93 -1.57 3.21
CA ASN A 9 -11.55 -1.31 3.63
C ASN A 9 -10.47 -2.04 2.80
N SER A 10 -10.81 -2.54 1.61
CA SER A 10 -9.86 -3.28 0.76
C SER A 10 -8.61 -2.47 0.41
N THR A 11 -8.76 -1.16 0.17
CA THR A 11 -7.65 -0.24 -0.07
C THR A 11 -6.75 -0.08 1.16
N GLU A 12 -7.32 0.04 2.36
CA GLU A 12 -6.57 0.15 3.61
C GLU A 12 -5.74 -1.12 3.83
N ILE A 13 -6.37 -2.29 3.71
CA ILE A 13 -5.71 -3.60 3.86
C ILE A 13 -4.61 -3.78 2.81
N MET A 14 -4.83 -3.34 1.57
CA MET A 14 -3.81 -3.39 0.52
C MET A 14 -2.60 -2.52 0.88
N ILE A 15 -2.84 -1.29 1.33
CA ILE A 15 -1.78 -0.36 1.75
C ILE A 15 -1.02 -0.91 2.96
N GLU A 16 -1.71 -1.41 3.97
CA GLU A 16 -1.10 -2.01 5.16
C GLU A 16 -0.16 -3.18 4.76
N ARG A 17 -0.61 -4.04 3.85
CA ARG A 17 0.20 -5.15 3.32
C ARG A 17 1.40 -4.65 2.51
N ALA A 18 1.20 -3.65 1.65
CA ALA A 18 2.27 -3.08 0.85
C ALA A 18 3.37 -2.49 1.74
N LEU A 19 3.01 -1.78 2.82
CA LEU A 19 3.94 -1.25 3.81
C LEU A 19 4.73 -2.36 4.52
N LYS A 20 4.06 -3.43 4.97
CA LYS A 20 4.72 -4.60 5.59
C LYS A 20 5.68 -5.32 4.64
N LEU A 21 5.39 -5.27 3.33
CA LEU A 21 6.17 -5.93 2.29
C LEU A 21 7.10 -4.98 1.52
N ARG A 22 7.32 -3.75 2.00
CA ARG A 22 8.09 -2.70 1.29
C ARG A 22 9.41 -3.21 0.70
N GLN A 23 10.23 -3.88 1.50
CA GLN A 23 11.52 -4.40 1.02
C GLN A 23 11.36 -5.48 -0.05
N ALA A 24 10.39 -6.39 0.13
CA ALA A 24 10.12 -7.45 -0.85
C ALA A 24 9.61 -6.85 -2.18
N LEU A 25 8.73 -5.86 -2.12
CA LEU A 25 8.23 -5.13 -3.28
C LEU A 25 9.34 -4.35 -3.98
N HIS A 26 10.23 -3.69 -3.22
CA HIS A 26 11.41 -3.01 -3.77
C HIS A 26 12.34 -3.99 -4.51
N ASN A 27 12.67 -5.12 -3.88
CA ASN A 27 13.53 -6.14 -4.49
C ASN A 27 12.88 -6.74 -5.74
N PHE A 28 11.57 -7.02 -5.69
CA PHE A 28 10.82 -7.59 -6.81
C PHE A 28 10.75 -6.63 -8.01
N THR A 29 10.38 -5.37 -7.77
CA THR A 29 10.26 -4.34 -8.83
C THR A 29 11.60 -3.88 -9.37
N SER A 30 12.68 -3.94 -8.59
CA SER A 30 14.03 -3.59 -9.06
C SER A 30 14.71 -4.71 -9.85
N ALA A 31 14.35 -5.98 -9.61
CA ALA A 31 14.94 -7.13 -10.28
C ALA A 31 14.37 -7.38 -11.69
N ASP A 32 13.11 -7.01 -11.93
CA ASP A 32 12.43 -7.20 -13.22
C ASP A 32 12.41 -5.89 -14.02
N ARG A 33 12.94 -5.93 -15.25
CA ARG A 33 12.99 -4.76 -16.15
C ARG A 33 11.58 -4.24 -16.46
N ASP A 34 10.62 -5.14 -16.63
CA ASP A 34 9.24 -4.79 -16.99
C ASP A 34 8.45 -4.28 -15.78
N LEU A 35 8.99 -4.40 -14.56
CA LEU A 35 8.36 -3.89 -13.34
C LEU A 35 9.08 -2.67 -12.76
N LYS A 36 10.20 -2.24 -13.36
CA LYS A 36 11.01 -1.14 -12.85
C LYS A 36 10.26 0.19 -12.76
N HIS A 37 9.25 0.41 -13.61
CA HIS A 37 8.39 1.59 -13.54
C HIS A 37 7.41 1.58 -12.36
N TYR A 38 7.26 0.45 -11.68
CA TYR A 38 6.53 0.34 -10.41
C TYR A 38 7.44 0.50 -9.19
N LEU A 39 8.72 0.89 -9.36
CA LEU A 39 9.61 1.14 -8.24
C LEU A 39 9.23 2.45 -7.56
N PHE A 40 8.88 2.37 -6.28
CA PHE A 40 8.54 3.55 -5.48
C PHE A 40 9.81 4.18 -4.92
N SER A 41 9.90 5.51 -5.04
CA SER A 41 10.87 6.34 -4.32
C SER A 41 10.54 6.41 -2.83
N ASP A 42 11.51 6.84 -2.02
CA ASP A 42 11.30 7.01 -0.57
C ASP A 42 10.21 8.03 -0.25
N ASN A 43 10.05 9.07 -1.07
CA ASN A 43 9.00 10.07 -0.91
C ASN A 43 7.61 9.47 -1.20
N GLU A 44 7.49 8.59 -2.20
CA GLU A 44 6.21 7.91 -2.49
C GLU A 44 5.85 6.91 -1.40
N TRP A 45 6.84 6.20 -0.83
CA TRP A 45 6.61 5.37 0.36
C TRP A 45 6.11 6.18 1.56
N LYS A 46 6.72 7.34 1.81
CA LYS A 46 6.27 8.25 2.87
C LYS A 46 4.83 8.73 2.63
N LEU A 47 4.47 9.05 1.38
CA LEU A 47 3.10 9.42 1.03
C LEU A 47 2.11 8.26 1.31
N ILE A 48 2.48 7.02 1.02
CA ILE A 48 1.66 5.84 1.36
C ILE A 48 1.45 5.73 2.87
N GLU A 49 2.49 5.97 3.69
CA GLU A 49 2.40 5.96 5.15
C GLU A 49 1.45 7.05 5.68
N GLU A 50 1.49 8.24 5.10
CA GLU A 50 0.59 9.35 5.41
C GLU A 50 -0.86 9.03 5.04
N ILE A 51 -1.09 8.46 3.86
CA ILE A 51 -2.43 8.00 3.42
C ILE A 51 -2.95 6.92 4.35
N HIS A 52 -2.14 5.91 4.69
CA HIS A 52 -2.53 4.85 5.62
C HIS A 52 -2.96 5.43 6.97
N SER A 53 -2.18 6.39 7.50
CA SER A 53 -2.48 7.05 8.76
C SER A 53 -3.81 7.82 8.71
N LEU A 54 -4.11 8.50 7.60
CA LEU A 54 -5.39 9.19 7.40
C LEU A 54 -6.56 8.20 7.38
N MET A 55 -6.40 7.06 6.70
CA MET A 55 -7.45 6.03 6.61
C MET A 55 -7.81 5.43 7.98
N GLN A 56 -6.80 5.20 8.84
CA GLN A 56 -7.00 4.71 10.21
C GLN A 56 -7.84 5.68 11.07
N VAL A 57 -7.67 6.99 10.87
CA VAL A 57 -8.42 8.03 11.58
C VAL A 57 -9.84 8.14 11.06
N CYS A 58 -10.02 8.09 9.74
CA CYS A 58 -11.33 8.28 9.12
C CYS A 58 -12.25 7.06 9.18
N LYS A 59 -11.76 5.86 9.57
CA LYS A 59 -12.52 4.58 9.59
C LYS A 59 -13.46 4.47 8.38
N LEU A 60 -12.89 4.61 7.19
CA LEU A 60 -13.60 4.50 5.91
C LEU A 60 -13.99 3.05 5.61
#